data_AF-F2S8W2-F1
#
_entry.id   AF-F2S8W2-F1
#
_cell.length_a   1.000
_cell.length_b   1.000
_cell.length_c   1.000
_cell.angle_alpha   90.00
_cell.angle_beta   90.00
_cell.angle_gamma   90.00
#
_symmetry.space_group_name_H-M   'P 1'
#
loop_
_entity.id
_entity.type
_entity.pdbx_description
1 polymer ?
#
loop_
_entity_poly.entity_id
_entity_poly.type
_entity_poly.pdbx_seq_one_letter_code
_entity_poly.pdbx_strand_id
1 'polypeptide(L)'
;MAIAIAGMGPVGETIMDTLLEIPEYQKQVVILTRKKEARDSFNQVEQVEVDYNDISSLAASLEKHNIDTVICAIGMISPEAGQSQVNLIQAAEKSSVTKRFIPSEYSFVQSEEILHLTPEVNLYIAANNALKETRLKYTRIFPGYFMDYWGMPNVRTRLKPLAYAVDIPNRRAIIPGDGNNVVTFTYSYDMAKFIAKLLSTEEWPELAFMGGDDLTLNELVKMGEEISGTKFEVSYDPLEKVKNNESTPLPQSDKVVYPPEIVSWVVSYMSQVAIVDGFKMPKDKRINNMFPDVKPVNMREFLTNAWKA
;
A
#
# COMPACT_ATOMS: atom_id res chain seq x y z
N MET A 1 -3.07 23.70 9.79
CA MET A 1 -3.86 22.46 9.88
C MET A 1 -2.88 21.32 9.87
N ALA A 2 -3.10 20.29 10.68
CA ALA A 2 -2.19 19.16 10.81
C ALA A 2 -2.71 17.93 10.06
N ILE A 3 -1.77 17.11 9.59
CA ILE A 3 -2.00 15.84 8.91
C ILE A 3 -1.50 14.74 9.83
N ALA A 4 -2.43 13.97 10.38
CA ALA A 4 -2.11 12.81 11.20
C ALA A 4 -1.86 11.58 10.32
N ILE A 5 -0.81 10.83 10.60
CA ILE A 5 -0.60 9.50 10.03
C ILE A 5 -0.71 8.46 11.16
N ALA A 6 -1.66 7.55 11.03
CA ALA A 6 -1.86 6.43 11.95
C ALA A 6 -1.23 5.16 11.36
N GLY A 7 -0.36 4.49 12.11
CA GLY A 7 0.31 3.27 11.67
C GLY A 7 1.63 3.52 10.93
N MET A 8 2.73 3.50 11.68
CA MET A 8 4.11 3.65 11.16
C MET A 8 4.70 2.32 10.69
N GLY A 9 3.93 1.59 9.87
CA GLY A 9 4.43 0.47 9.09
C GLY A 9 5.11 0.95 7.81
N PRO A 10 5.48 0.05 6.89
CA PRO A 10 6.15 0.41 5.65
C PRO A 10 5.48 1.51 4.84
N VAL A 11 4.16 1.42 4.63
CA VAL A 11 3.40 2.42 3.88
C VAL A 11 3.34 3.76 4.62
N GLY A 12 3.06 3.74 5.92
CA GLY A 12 3.01 4.96 6.74
C GLY A 12 4.35 5.70 6.78
N GLU A 13 5.46 4.98 6.90
CA GLU A 13 6.81 5.55 6.83
C GLU A 13 7.10 6.13 5.43
N THR A 14 6.71 5.47 4.35
CA THR A 14 6.90 6.01 2.98
C THR A 14 6.11 7.31 2.77
N ILE A 15 4.87 7.37 3.26
CA ILE A 15 4.05 8.58 3.20
C ILE A 15 4.68 9.70 4.03
N MET A 16 5.09 9.40 5.28
CA MET A 16 5.76 10.35 6.16
C MET A 16 7.04 10.91 5.52
N ASP A 17 7.94 10.04 5.04
CA ASP A 17 9.18 10.44 4.36
C ASP A 17 8.90 11.40 3.21
N THR A 18 7.91 11.08 2.37
CA THR A 18 7.56 11.89 1.20
C THR A 18 6.99 13.25 1.60
N LEU A 19 6.14 13.31 2.63
CA LEU A 19 5.61 14.57 3.12
C LEU A 19 6.70 15.44 3.76
N LEU A 20 7.66 14.85 4.47
CA LEU A 20 8.78 15.58 5.07
C LEU A 20 9.78 16.12 4.02
N GLU A 21 9.80 15.58 2.82
CA GLU A 21 10.59 16.13 1.71
C GLU A 21 9.98 17.39 1.09
N ILE A 22 8.70 17.65 1.36
CA ILE A 22 7.93 18.76 0.80
C ILE A 22 7.86 19.88 1.84
N PRO A 23 8.52 21.04 1.63
CA PRO A 23 8.61 22.13 2.61
C PRO A 23 7.25 22.57 3.19
N GLU A 24 6.20 22.52 2.37
CA GLU A 24 4.83 22.87 2.74
C GLU A 24 4.26 21.96 3.84
N TYR A 25 4.62 20.66 3.84
CA TYR A 25 4.08 19.67 4.77
C TYR A 25 4.96 19.39 5.98
N GLN A 26 6.26 19.73 5.94
CA GLN A 26 7.22 19.42 7.01
C GLN A 26 6.75 19.73 8.43
N LYS A 27 6.05 20.84 8.63
CA LYS A 27 5.55 21.28 9.95
C LYS A 27 4.11 20.86 10.26
N GLN A 28 3.48 20.11 9.36
CA GLN A 28 2.07 19.72 9.47
C GLN A 28 1.91 18.24 9.85
N VAL A 29 2.95 17.42 9.68
CA VAL A 29 2.87 15.97 9.92
C VAL A 29 2.90 15.65 11.41
N VAL A 30 1.94 14.82 11.84
CA VAL A 30 1.83 14.29 13.20
C VAL A 30 1.67 12.78 13.14
N ILE A 31 2.34 12.04 14.02
CA ILE A 31 2.22 10.59 14.13
C ILE A 31 1.20 10.25 15.22
N LEU A 32 0.16 9.49 14.88
CA LEU A 32 -0.71 8.86 15.88
C LEU A 32 -0.16 7.48 16.23
N THR A 33 0.17 7.28 17.50
CA THR A 33 0.75 6.03 17.99
C THR A 33 0.11 5.59 19.30
N ARG A 34 0.14 4.29 19.60
CA ARG A 34 -0.27 3.77 20.92
C ARG A 34 0.77 4.10 22.01
N LYS A 35 2.02 4.27 21.61
CA LYS A 35 3.15 4.56 22.49
C LYS A 35 4.25 5.27 21.71
N LYS A 36 4.88 6.27 22.30
CA LYS A 36 6.02 6.96 21.70
C LYS A 36 7.16 5.99 21.43
N GLU A 37 7.72 6.12 20.24
CA GLU A 37 8.84 5.32 19.80
C GLU A 37 10.09 6.20 19.69
N ALA A 38 11.20 5.68 20.21
CA ALA A 38 12.51 6.33 20.10
C ALA A 38 13.20 5.84 18.81
N ARG A 39 12.70 6.31 17.66
CA ARG A 39 13.33 6.09 16.33
C ARG A 39 13.86 7.41 15.80
N ASP A 40 15.07 7.39 15.23
CA ASP A 40 15.71 8.61 14.71
C ASP A 40 14.86 9.33 13.65
N SER A 41 14.16 8.56 12.82
CA SER A 41 13.24 9.08 11.80
C SER A 41 12.04 9.85 12.37
N PHE A 42 11.72 9.68 13.66
CA PHE A 42 10.59 10.36 14.31
C PHE A 42 11.03 11.56 15.15
N ASN A 43 12.33 11.82 15.31
CA ASN A 43 12.84 12.88 16.19
C ASN A 43 12.37 14.28 15.77
N GLN A 44 12.00 14.46 14.50
CA GLN A 44 11.55 15.74 13.94
C GLN A 44 10.02 15.82 13.78
N VAL A 45 9.29 14.78 14.17
CA VAL A 45 7.84 14.67 13.96
C VAL A 45 7.15 14.55 15.31
N GLU A 46 6.08 15.31 15.52
CA GLU A 46 5.30 15.20 16.73
C GLU A 46 4.64 13.82 16.82
N GLN A 47 4.84 13.14 17.95
CA GLN A 47 4.17 11.88 18.26
C GLN A 47 3.07 12.12 19.29
N VAL A 48 1.83 11.82 18.91
CA VAL A 48 0.65 11.91 19.76
C VAL A 48 0.23 10.50 20.16
N GLU A 49 0.27 10.25 21.47
CA GLU A 49 -0.19 8.98 22.03
C GLU A 49 -1.71 8.97 22.09
N VAL A 50 -2.31 7.89 21.57
CA VAL A 50 -3.75 7.70 21.51
C VAL A 50 -4.14 6.27 21.87
N ASP A 51 -5.33 6.13 22.44
CA ASP A 51 -6.00 4.84 22.58
C ASP A 51 -7.07 4.70 21.50
N TYR A 52 -6.86 3.78 20.55
CA TYR A 52 -7.82 3.51 19.49
C TYR A 52 -9.11 2.86 19.97
N ASN A 53 -9.20 2.43 21.24
CA ASN A 53 -10.42 1.88 21.83
C ASN A 53 -11.31 2.95 22.48
N ASP A 54 -10.81 4.17 22.71
CA ASP A 54 -11.58 5.28 23.27
C ASP A 54 -11.82 6.35 22.19
N ILE A 55 -12.96 6.23 21.50
CA ILE A 55 -13.37 7.14 20.43
C ILE A 55 -13.46 8.60 20.92
N SER A 56 -13.87 8.84 22.17
CA SER A 56 -14.05 10.20 22.68
C SER A 56 -12.71 10.86 23.00
N SER A 57 -11.81 10.13 23.64
CA SER A 57 -10.44 10.57 23.88
C SER A 57 -9.68 10.78 22.57
N LEU A 58 -9.86 9.87 21.60
CA LEU A 58 -9.27 9.97 20.28
C LEU A 58 -9.75 11.24 19.55
N ALA A 59 -11.07 11.51 19.54
CA ALA A 59 -11.62 12.73 18.93
C ALA A 59 -11.07 14.00 19.60
N ALA A 60 -11.02 14.04 20.93
CA ALA A 60 -10.47 15.17 21.67
C ALA A 60 -8.96 15.38 21.37
N SER A 61 -8.22 14.30 21.13
CA SER A 61 -6.82 14.37 20.68
C SER A 61 -6.70 14.98 19.28
N LEU A 62 -7.54 14.54 18.33
CA LEU A 62 -7.58 15.12 16.98
C LEU A 62 -7.86 16.63 17.03
N GLU A 63 -8.80 17.07 17.88
CA GLU A 63 -9.12 18.48 18.09
C GLU A 63 -7.99 19.26 18.72
N LYS A 64 -7.42 18.75 19.82
CA LYS A 64 -6.32 19.38 20.55
C LYS A 64 -5.10 19.64 19.67
N HIS A 65 -4.80 18.71 18.76
CA HIS A 65 -3.67 18.81 17.84
C HIS A 65 -4.05 19.44 16.48
N ASN A 66 -5.29 19.94 16.33
CA ASN A 66 -5.81 20.59 15.12
C ASN A 66 -5.61 19.73 13.85
N ILE A 67 -5.89 18.43 13.99
CA ILE A 67 -5.79 17.43 12.94
C ILE A 67 -7.00 17.56 12.01
N ASP A 68 -6.79 18.19 10.85
CA ASP A 68 -7.81 18.34 9.82
C ASP A 68 -7.93 17.06 8.95
N THR A 69 -6.79 16.43 8.66
CA THR A 69 -6.70 15.28 7.77
C THR A 69 -6.06 14.10 8.49
N VAL A 70 -6.66 12.92 8.36
CA VAL A 70 -6.12 11.66 8.89
C VAL A 70 -5.78 10.72 7.73
N ILE A 71 -4.56 10.20 7.73
CA ILE A 71 -4.08 9.14 6.83
C ILE A 71 -3.87 7.89 7.67
N CYS A 72 -4.74 6.89 7.49
CA CYS A 72 -4.59 5.60 8.13
C CYS A 72 -3.74 4.67 7.27
N ALA A 73 -2.67 4.15 7.85
CA ALA A 73 -1.77 3.12 7.31
C ALA A 73 -1.54 2.00 8.33
N ILE A 74 -2.51 1.78 9.22
CA ILE A 74 -2.54 0.61 10.11
C ILE A 74 -2.65 -0.65 9.23
N GLY A 75 -1.75 -1.62 9.43
CA GLY A 75 -1.83 -2.89 8.72
C GLY A 75 -3.08 -3.67 9.13
N MET A 76 -3.94 -4.02 8.19
CA MET A 76 -5.17 -4.79 8.42
C MET A 76 -4.86 -6.29 8.57
N ILE A 77 -4.09 -6.63 9.61
CA ILE A 77 -3.59 -7.98 9.87
C ILE A 77 -4.37 -8.72 10.96
N SER A 78 -5.32 -8.04 11.63
CA SER A 78 -6.15 -8.64 12.68
C SER A 78 -7.48 -7.90 12.84
N PRO A 79 -8.50 -8.55 13.44
CA PRO A 79 -9.77 -7.89 13.78
C PRO A 79 -9.59 -6.63 14.63
N GLU A 80 -8.66 -6.64 15.59
CA GLU A 80 -8.37 -5.48 16.45
C GLU A 80 -7.80 -4.31 15.65
N ALA A 81 -6.96 -4.59 14.64
CA ALA A 81 -6.43 -3.57 13.74
C ALA A 81 -7.54 -2.97 12.87
N GLY A 82 -8.44 -3.82 12.33
CA GLY A 82 -9.63 -3.35 11.60
C GLY A 82 -10.54 -2.48 12.48
N GLN A 83 -10.82 -2.93 13.70
CA GLN A 83 -11.62 -2.16 14.65
C GLN A 83 -10.96 -0.83 15.03
N SER A 84 -9.63 -0.80 15.17
CA SER A 84 -8.89 0.44 15.44
C SER A 84 -9.10 1.48 14.34
N GLN A 85 -9.13 1.06 13.07
CA GLN A 85 -9.43 1.97 11.96
C GLN A 85 -10.90 2.45 11.98
N VAL A 86 -11.86 1.56 12.25
CA VAL A 86 -13.28 1.94 12.39
C VAL A 86 -13.47 2.97 13.51
N ASN A 87 -12.84 2.75 14.67
CA ASN A 87 -12.89 3.69 15.79
C ASN A 87 -12.23 5.03 15.45
N LEU A 88 -11.12 5.02 14.69
CA LEU A 88 -10.45 6.23 14.22
C LEU A 88 -11.34 7.02 13.23
N ILE A 89 -12.08 6.35 12.36
CA ILE A 89 -13.08 6.98 11.48
C ILE A 89 -14.19 7.64 12.32
N GLN A 90 -14.73 6.94 13.30
CA GLN A 90 -15.78 7.48 14.19
C GLN A 90 -15.27 8.67 15.02
N ALA A 91 -14.03 8.63 15.48
CA ALA A 91 -13.40 9.74 16.19
C ALA A 91 -13.17 10.95 15.27
N ALA A 92 -12.77 10.71 14.02
CA ALA A 92 -12.63 11.76 13.01
C ALA A 92 -13.98 12.44 12.69
N GLU A 93 -15.07 11.67 12.54
CA GLU A 93 -16.42 12.25 12.35
C GLU A 93 -16.90 13.05 13.58
N LYS A 94 -16.56 12.58 14.79
CA LYS A 94 -16.90 13.27 16.04
C LYS A 94 -16.11 14.56 16.24
N SER A 95 -14.89 14.63 15.72
CA SER A 95 -14.01 15.79 15.80
C SER A 95 -14.58 16.97 15.01
N SER A 96 -14.67 18.13 15.66
CA SER A 96 -15.13 19.37 15.04
C SER A 96 -14.15 19.91 13.99
N VAL A 97 -12.86 19.54 14.06
CA VAL A 97 -11.81 20.04 13.16
C VAL A 97 -11.48 19.08 12.02
N THR A 98 -11.69 17.78 12.19
CA THR A 98 -11.31 16.79 11.17
C THR A 98 -12.33 16.79 10.04
N LYS A 99 -11.83 16.82 8.80
CA LYS A 99 -12.64 16.93 7.57
C LYS A 99 -12.31 15.87 6.54
N ARG A 100 -11.08 15.35 6.56
CA ARG A 100 -10.57 14.48 5.49
C ARG A 100 -9.98 13.18 6.04
N PHE A 101 -10.18 12.09 5.30
CA PHE A 101 -9.71 10.76 5.70
C PHE A 101 -9.18 9.94 4.52
N ILE A 102 -8.04 9.27 4.71
CA ILE A 102 -7.55 8.22 3.81
C ILE A 102 -7.51 6.91 4.59
N PRO A 103 -8.34 5.90 4.26
CA PRO A 103 -8.29 4.60 4.92
C PRO A 103 -7.11 3.76 4.44
N SER A 104 -6.76 2.78 5.26
CA SER A 104 -5.73 1.79 4.99
C SER A 104 -6.25 0.74 4.01
N GLU A 105 -5.88 0.89 2.74
CA GLU A 105 -6.25 -0.05 1.66
C GLU A 105 -5.14 -0.27 0.61
N TYR A 106 -4.28 0.74 0.36
CA TYR A 106 -3.06 0.83 -0.47
C TYR A 106 -2.63 -0.35 -1.37
N SER A 107 -3.56 -1.00 -2.08
CA SER A 107 -3.28 -2.05 -3.04
C SER A 107 -4.36 -2.10 -4.12
N PHE A 108 -5.26 -3.09 -4.06
CA PHE A 108 -6.40 -3.28 -4.95
C PHE A 108 -7.72 -3.00 -4.25
N VAL A 109 -8.80 -2.97 -5.02
CA VAL A 109 -10.15 -2.70 -4.51
C VAL A 109 -10.62 -3.85 -3.62
N GLN A 110 -10.82 -3.55 -2.33
CA GLN A 110 -11.44 -4.49 -1.40
C GLN A 110 -12.96 -4.37 -1.54
N SER A 111 -13.60 -5.48 -1.92
CA SER A 111 -15.05 -5.53 -2.21
C SER A 111 -15.64 -6.88 -1.85
N GLU A 112 -16.98 -6.95 -1.79
CA GLU A 112 -17.69 -8.20 -1.54
C GLU A 112 -17.39 -9.28 -2.59
N GLU A 113 -17.04 -8.87 -3.82
CA GLU A 113 -16.75 -9.79 -4.93
C GLU A 113 -15.54 -10.68 -4.65
N ILE A 114 -14.59 -10.22 -3.84
CA ILE A 114 -13.36 -10.94 -3.50
C ILE A 114 -13.38 -11.56 -2.09
N LEU A 115 -14.50 -11.49 -1.37
CA LEU A 115 -14.63 -12.10 -0.03
C LEU A 115 -14.35 -13.60 -0.02
N HIS A 116 -14.65 -14.27 -1.12
CA HIS A 116 -14.39 -15.69 -1.29
C HIS A 116 -12.89 -16.04 -1.33
N LEU A 117 -12.02 -15.05 -1.58
CA LEU A 117 -10.56 -15.23 -1.55
C LEU A 117 -10.03 -15.27 -0.13
N THR A 118 -10.48 -14.36 0.74
CA THR A 118 -10.04 -14.31 2.15
C THR A 118 -11.05 -13.54 3.03
N PRO A 119 -11.37 -14.02 4.24
CA PRO A 119 -12.32 -13.34 5.14
C PRO A 119 -11.84 -11.98 5.66
N GLU A 120 -10.53 -11.71 5.63
CA GLU A 120 -9.90 -10.46 6.06
C GLU A 120 -10.35 -9.25 5.20
N VAL A 121 -10.91 -9.47 4.01
CA VAL A 121 -11.56 -8.44 3.20
C VAL A 121 -12.65 -7.71 4.02
N ASN A 122 -13.30 -8.39 4.97
CA ASN A 122 -14.30 -7.78 5.85
C ASN A 122 -13.75 -6.62 6.68
N LEU A 123 -12.45 -6.60 7.01
CA LEU A 123 -11.83 -5.50 7.76
C LEU A 123 -11.88 -4.19 6.96
N TYR A 124 -11.63 -4.29 5.64
CA TYR A 124 -11.68 -3.15 4.73
C TYR A 124 -13.13 -2.75 4.43
N ILE A 125 -14.03 -3.71 4.23
CA ILE A 125 -15.47 -3.44 4.02
C ILE A 125 -16.06 -2.72 5.23
N ALA A 126 -15.73 -3.13 6.46
CA ALA A 126 -16.19 -2.49 7.68
C ALA A 126 -15.75 -1.01 7.76
N ALA A 127 -14.49 -0.72 7.44
CA ALA A 127 -13.99 0.65 7.38
C ALA A 127 -14.67 1.48 6.29
N ASN A 128 -14.88 0.91 5.10
CA ASN A 128 -15.57 1.56 4.00
C ASN A 128 -17.04 1.87 4.33
N ASN A 129 -17.74 0.95 4.99
CA ASN A 129 -19.10 1.18 5.45
C ASN A 129 -19.14 2.24 6.54
N ALA A 130 -18.20 2.22 7.49
CA ALA A 130 -18.10 3.28 8.50
C ALA A 130 -17.91 4.66 7.86
N LEU A 131 -17.03 4.80 6.84
CA LEU A 131 -16.80 6.07 6.14
C LEU A 131 -18.04 6.60 5.43
N LYS A 132 -18.85 5.74 4.80
CA LYS A 132 -20.09 6.13 4.10
C LYS A 132 -21.13 6.76 5.02
N GLU A 133 -21.10 6.43 6.31
CA GLU A 133 -22.00 6.98 7.33
C GLU A 133 -21.48 8.31 7.92
N THR A 134 -20.35 8.83 7.43
CA THR A 134 -19.74 10.08 7.91
C THR A 134 -19.93 11.24 6.95
N ARG A 135 -19.60 12.46 7.41
CA ARG A 135 -19.50 13.68 6.60
C ARG A 135 -18.06 13.97 6.15
N LEU A 136 -17.13 13.06 6.43
CA LEU A 136 -15.73 13.20 6.05
C LEU A 136 -15.61 13.13 4.53
N LYS A 137 -14.82 14.04 3.94
CA LYS A 137 -14.31 13.81 2.58
C LYS A 137 -13.27 12.70 2.66
N TYR A 138 -13.41 11.63 1.90
CA TYR A 138 -12.46 10.53 1.95
C TYR A 138 -12.02 10.06 0.57
N THR A 139 -10.82 9.49 0.51
CA THR A 139 -10.26 8.91 -0.71
C THR A 139 -9.60 7.59 -0.39
N ARG A 140 -10.03 6.53 -1.06
CA ARG A 140 -9.42 5.19 -1.03
C ARG A 140 -8.32 5.11 -2.10
N ILE A 141 -7.13 4.67 -1.70
CA ILE A 141 -5.91 4.73 -2.53
C ILE A 141 -5.59 3.36 -3.12
N PHE A 142 -5.50 3.27 -4.46
CA PHE A 142 -5.29 2.02 -5.19
C PHE A 142 -4.09 2.09 -6.15
N PRO A 143 -2.88 1.75 -5.69
CA PRO A 143 -1.66 1.72 -6.49
C PRO A 143 -1.45 0.41 -7.27
N GLY A 144 -2.33 -0.60 -7.10
CA GLY A 144 -2.08 -1.94 -7.61
C GLY A 144 -1.01 -2.66 -6.78
N TYR A 145 0.09 -3.06 -7.41
CA TYR A 145 1.20 -3.75 -6.75
C TYR A 145 2.46 -2.89 -6.69
N PHE A 146 3.20 -2.97 -5.57
CA PHE A 146 4.40 -2.15 -5.41
C PHE A 146 5.60 -2.68 -6.20
N MET A 147 6.23 -1.81 -7.00
CA MET A 147 7.45 -2.13 -7.76
C MET A 147 8.64 -2.46 -6.86
N ASP A 148 8.66 -1.90 -5.64
CA ASP A 148 9.75 -1.99 -4.67
C ASP A 148 10.32 -3.42 -4.52
N TYR A 149 9.45 -4.43 -4.47
CA TYR A 149 9.83 -5.83 -4.25
C TYR A 149 10.85 -6.36 -5.28
N TRP A 150 10.78 -5.91 -6.52
CA TRP A 150 11.71 -6.33 -7.58
C TRP A 150 12.95 -5.45 -7.71
N GLY A 151 13.00 -4.31 -7.01
CA GLY A 151 14.20 -3.47 -6.92
C GLY A 151 15.06 -3.74 -5.69
N MET A 152 14.52 -4.45 -4.68
CA MET A 152 15.25 -4.74 -3.45
C MET A 152 16.47 -5.63 -3.68
N PRO A 153 17.60 -5.41 -2.98
CA PRO A 153 17.81 -4.40 -1.93
C PRO A 153 18.35 -3.05 -2.45
N ASN A 154 18.39 -2.84 -3.76
CA ASN A 154 19.14 -1.76 -4.41
C ASN A 154 18.33 -0.49 -4.68
N VAL A 155 17.13 -0.40 -4.10
CA VAL A 155 16.23 0.75 -4.24
C VAL A 155 15.89 1.33 -2.89
N ARG A 156 15.60 2.63 -2.86
CA ARG A 156 15.00 3.27 -1.70
C ARG A 156 13.63 2.66 -1.44
N THR A 157 13.41 2.10 -0.26
CA THR A 157 12.11 1.54 0.13
C THR A 157 11.99 1.43 1.65
N ARG A 158 10.75 1.56 2.16
CA ARG A 158 10.39 1.20 3.54
C ARG A 158 9.75 -0.18 3.63
N LEU A 159 9.39 -0.78 2.49
CA LEU A 159 8.81 -2.12 2.41
C LEU A 159 9.80 -3.16 2.94
N LYS A 160 9.25 -4.24 3.49
CA LYS A 160 10.04 -5.39 3.94
C LYS A 160 10.17 -6.39 2.79
N PRO A 161 11.33 -7.05 2.63
CA PRO A 161 11.51 -8.03 1.57
C PRO A 161 10.44 -9.13 1.62
N LEU A 162 9.96 -9.49 0.43
CA LEU A 162 9.11 -10.65 0.16
C LEU A 162 9.31 -10.99 -1.32
N ALA A 163 9.82 -12.18 -1.61
CA ALA A 163 9.97 -12.64 -2.99
C ALA A 163 8.61 -13.18 -3.47
N TYR A 164 8.05 -12.55 -4.51
CA TYR A 164 6.79 -12.94 -5.13
C TYR A 164 6.93 -12.96 -6.65
N ALA A 165 6.44 -14.05 -7.26
CA ALA A 165 6.38 -14.35 -8.70
C ALA A 165 7.72 -14.37 -9.47
N VAL A 166 8.56 -13.35 -9.33
CA VAL A 166 9.84 -13.19 -10.04
C VAL A 166 10.94 -12.84 -9.03
N ASP A 167 11.97 -13.68 -8.99
CA ASP A 167 13.21 -13.49 -8.22
C ASP A 167 14.34 -13.14 -9.19
N ILE A 168 14.56 -11.84 -9.37
CA ILE A 168 15.59 -11.31 -10.29
C ILE A 168 17.01 -11.73 -9.85
N PRO A 169 17.43 -11.58 -8.57
CA PRO A 169 18.75 -12.01 -8.11
C PRO A 169 19.06 -13.48 -8.41
N ASN A 170 18.10 -14.37 -8.17
CA ASN A 170 18.28 -15.81 -8.35
C ASN A 170 17.82 -16.33 -9.71
N ARG A 171 17.39 -15.44 -10.62
CA ARG A 171 17.01 -15.74 -12.01
C ARG A 171 15.93 -16.82 -12.09
N ARG A 172 14.92 -16.69 -11.24
CA ARG A 172 13.84 -17.67 -11.07
C ARG A 172 12.49 -16.99 -11.10
N ALA A 173 11.49 -17.70 -11.59
CA ALA A 173 10.11 -17.26 -11.53
C ALA A 173 9.15 -18.42 -11.32
N ILE A 174 8.13 -18.19 -10.50
CA ILE A 174 6.99 -19.08 -10.30
C ILE A 174 5.74 -18.24 -10.54
N ILE A 175 5.12 -18.41 -11.70
CA ILE A 175 4.07 -17.52 -12.19
C ILE A 175 2.69 -18.12 -11.92
N PRO A 176 1.75 -17.39 -11.29
CA PRO A 176 0.39 -17.89 -11.11
C PRO A 176 -0.37 -17.91 -12.44
N GLY A 177 -1.07 -19.01 -12.71
CA GLY A 177 -1.86 -19.18 -13.93
C GLY A 177 -0.97 -19.23 -15.17
N ASP A 178 -1.31 -18.45 -16.19
CA ASP A 178 -0.53 -18.34 -17.42
C ASP A 178 0.40 -17.11 -17.45
N GLY A 179 0.32 -16.26 -16.41
CA GLY A 179 1.12 -15.05 -16.28
C GLY A 179 0.70 -13.86 -17.14
N ASN A 180 -0.43 -13.94 -17.86
CA ASN A 180 -0.86 -12.91 -18.82
C ASN A 180 -1.91 -11.92 -18.28
N ASN A 181 -2.37 -12.10 -17.03
CA ASN A 181 -3.16 -11.08 -16.34
C ASN A 181 -2.33 -9.79 -16.20
N VAL A 182 -2.98 -8.66 -16.45
CA VAL A 182 -2.32 -7.34 -16.35
C VAL A 182 -2.31 -6.91 -14.89
N VAL A 183 -1.14 -6.50 -14.42
CA VAL A 183 -0.91 -5.93 -13.09
C VAL A 183 -0.53 -4.48 -13.28
N THR A 184 -1.22 -3.58 -12.58
CA THR A 184 -0.77 -2.20 -12.45
C THR A 184 0.31 -2.13 -11.38
N PHE A 185 1.50 -1.70 -11.77
CA PHE A 185 2.63 -1.53 -10.88
C PHE A 185 2.83 -0.05 -10.54
N THR A 186 3.13 0.24 -9.28
CA THR A 186 3.43 1.60 -8.81
C THR A 186 4.60 1.57 -7.84
N TYR A 187 5.55 2.48 -7.96
CA TYR A 187 6.59 2.64 -6.94
C TYR A 187 6.00 3.28 -5.68
N SER A 188 6.30 2.76 -4.49
CA SER A 188 5.68 3.19 -3.24
C SER A 188 5.82 4.71 -2.98
N TYR A 189 6.95 5.32 -3.36
CA TYR A 189 7.16 6.76 -3.24
C TYR A 189 6.38 7.57 -4.27
N ASP A 190 6.06 7.02 -5.44
CA ASP A 190 5.18 7.70 -6.40
C ASP A 190 3.73 7.70 -5.92
N MET A 191 3.27 6.61 -5.29
CA MET A 191 1.99 6.60 -4.57
C MET A 191 1.96 7.70 -3.50
N ALA A 192 3.01 7.83 -2.70
CA ALA A 192 3.08 8.86 -1.68
C ALA A 192 3.11 10.29 -2.26
N LYS A 193 3.74 10.51 -3.43
CA LYS A 193 3.67 11.79 -4.15
C LYS A 193 2.26 12.10 -4.64
N PHE A 194 1.53 11.10 -5.13
CA PHE A 194 0.12 11.26 -5.50
C PHE A 194 -0.74 11.62 -4.29
N ILE A 195 -0.53 10.98 -3.13
CA ILE A 195 -1.18 11.35 -1.86
C ILE A 195 -0.84 12.80 -1.50
N ALA A 196 0.43 13.19 -1.58
CA ALA A 196 0.84 14.58 -1.32
C ALA A 196 0.14 15.58 -2.24
N LYS A 197 0.00 15.28 -3.54
CA LYS A 197 -0.78 16.13 -4.45
C LYS A 197 -2.25 16.19 -4.09
N LEU A 198 -2.87 15.06 -3.74
CA LEU A 198 -4.26 15.00 -3.30
C LEU A 198 -4.50 15.90 -2.06
N LEU A 199 -3.58 15.89 -1.08
CA LEU A 199 -3.67 16.74 0.11
C LEU A 199 -3.73 18.24 -0.21
N SER A 200 -3.14 18.67 -1.33
CA SER A 200 -3.16 20.07 -1.79
C SER A 200 -4.46 20.49 -2.49
N THR A 201 -5.40 19.56 -2.68
CA THR A 201 -6.66 19.83 -3.39
C THR A 201 -7.86 19.95 -2.44
N GLU A 202 -8.89 20.68 -2.86
CA GLU A 202 -10.17 20.79 -2.14
C GLU A 202 -11.11 19.63 -2.43
N GLU A 203 -11.07 19.13 -3.67
CA GLU A 203 -11.94 18.07 -4.18
C GLU A 203 -11.24 16.72 -4.13
N TRP A 204 -11.83 15.80 -3.35
CA TRP A 204 -11.29 14.48 -3.09
C TRP A 204 -12.18 13.45 -3.78
N PRO A 205 -11.70 12.75 -4.81
CA PRO A 205 -12.45 11.65 -5.37
C PRO A 205 -12.56 10.53 -4.33
N GLU A 206 -13.69 9.82 -4.31
CA GLU A 206 -13.87 8.70 -3.37
C GLU A 206 -12.83 7.58 -3.61
N LEU A 207 -12.47 7.36 -4.88
CA LEU A 207 -11.51 6.35 -5.31
C LEU A 207 -10.38 7.03 -6.08
N ALA A 208 -9.14 6.71 -5.72
CA ALA A 208 -7.95 7.18 -6.41
C ALA A 208 -7.12 5.99 -6.90
N PHE A 209 -7.32 5.63 -8.16
CA PHE A 209 -6.49 4.67 -8.87
C PHE A 209 -5.20 5.34 -9.34
N MET A 210 -4.09 4.62 -9.32
CA MET A 210 -2.83 5.11 -9.87
C MET A 210 -1.98 3.96 -10.41
N GLY A 211 -1.03 4.30 -11.27
CA GLY A 211 -0.15 3.34 -11.91
C GLY A 211 1.07 4.02 -12.50
N GLY A 212 2.25 3.42 -12.31
CA GLY A 212 3.46 3.74 -13.07
C GLY A 212 3.54 2.95 -14.38
N ASP A 213 3.15 1.68 -14.34
CA ASP A 213 3.18 0.80 -15.51
C ASP A 213 2.07 -0.24 -15.45
N ASP A 214 1.65 -0.76 -16.61
CA ASP A 214 0.70 -1.86 -16.72
C ASP A 214 1.37 -3.00 -17.47
N LEU A 215 1.69 -4.08 -16.75
CA LEU A 215 2.47 -5.19 -17.29
C LEU A 215 1.93 -6.53 -16.82
N THR A 216 2.22 -7.55 -17.59
CA THR A 216 2.06 -8.95 -17.19
C THR A 216 3.28 -9.44 -16.41
N LEU A 217 3.13 -10.52 -15.63
CA LEU A 217 4.28 -11.13 -14.95
C LEU A 217 5.26 -11.74 -15.95
N ASN A 218 4.78 -12.21 -17.10
CA ASN A 218 5.64 -12.67 -18.20
C ASN A 218 6.50 -11.54 -18.78
N GLU A 219 5.94 -10.34 -18.95
CA GLU A 219 6.72 -9.16 -19.36
C GLU A 219 7.74 -8.76 -18.29
N LEU A 220 7.40 -8.86 -17.01
CA LEU A 220 8.34 -8.61 -15.91
C LEU A 220 9.51 -9.60 -15.92
N VAL A 221 9.25 -10.89 -16.14
CA VAL A 221 10.31 -11.91 -16.34
C VAL A 221 11.21 -11.51 -17.50
N LYS A 222 10.62 -11.18 -18.66
CA LYS A 222 11.40 -10.76 -19.84
C LYS A 222 12.29 -9.55 -19.55
N MET A 223 11.79 -8.56 -18.80
CA MET A 223 12.61 -7.41 -18.38
C MET A 223 13.77 -7.85 -17.47
N GLY A 224 13.51 -8.74 -16.50
CA GLY A 224 14.55 -9.30 -15.63
C GLY A 224 15.64 -10.06 -16.40
N GLU A 225 15.24 -10.84 -17.41
CA GLU A 225 16.18 -11.56 -18.29
C GLU A 225 17.04 -10.60 -19.11
N GLU A 226 16.44 -9.56 -19.68
CA GLU A 226 17.15 -8.54 -20.46
C GLU A 226 18.17 -7.77 -19.61
N ILE A 227 17.79 -7.41 -18.38
CA ILE A 227 18.65 -6.65 -17.45
C ILE A 227 19.80 -7.52 -16.92
N SER A 228 19.53 -8.78 -16.60
CA SER A 228 20.55 -9.72 -16.09
C SER A 228 21.42 -10.33 -17.18
N GLY A 229 21.04 -10.18 -18.46
CA GLY A 229 21.69 -10.81 -19.60
C GLY A 229 21.58 -12.34 -19.62
N THR A 230 20.66 -12.93 -18.85
CA THR A 230 20.53 -14.39 -18.68
C THR A 230 19.06 -14.81 -18.64
N LYS A 231 18.75 -15.99 -19.19
CA LYS A 231 17.41 -16.59 -19.10
C LYS A 231 17.07 -17.06 -17.69
N PHE A 232 15.81 -16.93 -17.30
CA PHE A 232 15.33 -17.33 -15.98
C PHE A 232 14.81 -18.77 -16.01
N GLU A 233 14.92 -19.47 -14.88
CA GLU A 233 14.18 -20.71 -14.65
C GLU A 233 12.73 -20.35 -14.31
N VAL A 234 11.83 -20.57 -15.26
CA VAL A 234 10.41 -20.21 -15.13
C VAL A 234 9.56 -21.46 -14.97
N SER A 235 8.72 -21.49 -13.94
CA SER A 235 7.63 -22.45 -13.80
C SER A 235 6.30 -21.73 -13.56
N TYR A 236 5.20 -22.45 -13.71
CA TYR A 236 3.85 -21.92 -13.59
C TYR A 236 3.07 -22.74 -12.57
N ASP A 237 2.38 -22.07 -11.66
CA ASP A 237 1.37 -22.71 -10.82
C ASP A 237 0.04 -22.75 -11.59
N PRO A 238 -0.50 -23.94 -11.91
CA PRO A 238 -1.75 -24.05 -12.65
C PRO A 238 -2.90 -23.35 -11.93
N LEU A 239 -3.89 -22.86 -12.69
CA LEU A 239 -5.04 -22.13 -12.13
C LEU A 239 -5.74 -22.86 -10.98
N GLU A 240 -5.91 -24.18 -11.07
CA GLU A 240 -6.54 -24.97 -10.02
C GLU A 240 -5.74 -24.95 -8.70
N LYS A 241 -4.41 -24.98 -8.79
CA LYS A 241 -3.53 -24.86 -7.61
C LYS A 241 -3.64 -23.47 -6.98
N VAL A 242 -3.68 -22.42 -7.80
CA VAL A 242 -3.85 -21.03 -7.33
C VAL A 242 -5.21 -20.87 -6.62
N LYS A 243 -6.30 -21.35 -7.22
CA LYS A 243 -7.65 -21.30 -6.64
C LYS A 243 -7.78 -22.08 -5.33
N ASN A 244 -6.98 -23.12 -5.14
CA ASN A 244 -6.99 -23.92 -3.91
C ASN A 244 -6.13 -23.34 -2.78
N ASN A 245 -5.61 -22.11 -2.91
CA ASN A 245 -4.66 -21.50 -1.97
C ASN A 245 -3.30 -22.24 -1.85
N GLU A 246 -2.90 -22.97 -2.89
CA GLU A 246 -1.71 -23.81 -2.89
C GLU A 246 -0.56 -23.19 -3.70
N SER A 247 -0.54 -21.86 -3.89
CA SER A 247 0.54 -21.20 -4.65
C SER A 247 1.90 -21.43 -3.99
N THR A 248 2.92 -21.62 -4.82
CA THR A 248 4.26 -21.98 -4.38
C THR A 248 5.07 -20.72 -4.07
N PRO A 249 5.50 -20.50 -2.82
CA PRO A 249 6.40 -19.40 -2.52
C PRO A 249 7.77 -19.64 -3.13
N LEU A 250 8.36 -18.58 -3.69
CA LEU A 250 9.78 -18.57 -4.05
C LEU A 250 10.65 -18.73 -2.78
N PRO A 251 11.88 -19.25 -2.90
CA PRO A 251 12.86 -19.19 -1.81
C PRO A 251 13.00 -17.76 -1.29
N GLN A 252 12.79 -17.57 0.01
CA GLN A 252 12.87 -16.26 0.63
C GLN A 252 14.30 -15.98 1.11
N SER A 253 14.73 -14.72 1.06
CA SER A 253 16.00 -14.31 1.66
C SER A 253 15.94 -14.35 3.20
N ASP A 254 17.09 -14.47 3.87
CA ASP A 254 17.20 -14.41 5.33
C ASP A 254 16.73 -13.07 5.95
N LYS A 255 16.46 -12.05 5.12
CA LYS A 255 15.93 -10.75 5.52
C LYS A 255 14.40 -10.73 5.63
N VAL A 256 13.71 -11.78 5.17
CA VAL A 256 12.26 -11.91 5.32
C VAL A 256 11.96 -12.26 6.77
N VAL A 257 11.12 -11.44 7.42
CA VAL A 257 10.82 -11.55 8.85
C VAL A 257 9.52 -12.30 9.15
N TYR A 258 8.85 -12.79 8.11
CA TYR A 258 7.59 -13.50 8.23
C TYR A 258 7.81 -15.01 8.34
N PRO A 259 7.05 -15.71 9.21
CA PRO A 259 7.03 -17.17 9.24
C PRO A 259 6.63 -17.77 7.88
N PRO A 260 7.11 -18.98 7.52
CA PRO A 260 6.77 -19.64 6.25
C PRO A 260 5.26 -19.77 5.98
N GLU A 261 4.45 -19.94 7.02
CA GLU A 261 2.99 -20.04 6.91
C GLU A 261 2.38 -18.72 6.44
N ILE A 262 2.88 -17.60 6.98
CA ILE A 262 2.45 -16.25 6.58
C ILE A 262 2.91 -15.94 5.16
N VAL A 263 4.16 -16.29 4.82
CA VAL A 263 4.67 -16.15 3.44
C VAL A 263 3.78 -16.92 2.46
N SER A 264 3.47 -18.19 2.76
CA SER A 264 2.64 -19.03 1.90
C SER A 264 1.23 -18.46 1.73
N TRP A 265 0.61 -18.00 2.83
CA TRP A 265 -0.70 -17.35 2.77
C TRP A 265 -0.67 -16.07 1.92
N VAL A 266 0.32 -15.18 2.11
CA VAL A 266 0.45 -13.96 1.32
C VAL A 266 0.65 -14.29 -0.15
N VAL A 267 1.54 -15.22 -0.50
CA VAL A 267 1.78 -15.61 -1.90
C VAL A 267 0.51 -16.17 -2.53
N SER A 268 -0.21 -17.07 -1.85
CA SER A 268 -1.48 -17.60 -2.34
C SER A 268 -2.56 -16.54 -2.52
N TYR A 269 -2.65 -15.59 -1.58
CA TYR A 269 -3.62 -14.50 -1.69
C TYR A 269 -3.30 -13.57 -2.86
N MET A 270 -2.05 -13.13 -3.00
CA MET A 270 -1.64 -12.27 -4.12
C MET A 270 -1.79 -12.97 -5.47
N SER A 271 -1.46 -14.26 -5.55
CA SER A 271 -1.69 -15.05 -6.77
C SER A 271 -3.16 -15.15 -7.15
N GLN A 272 -4.06 -15.36 -6.17
CA GLN A 272 -5.50 -15.37 -6.46
C GLN A 272 -6.00 -14.01 -6.95
N VAL A 273 -5.59 -12.93 -6.31
CA VAL A 273 -5.94 -11.56 -6.73
C VAL A 273 -5.43 -11.29 -8.15
N ALA A 274 -4.23 -11.76 -8.49
CA ALA A 274 -3.68 -11.60 -9.83
C ALA A 274 -4.52 -12.32 -10.90
N ILE A 275 -4.92 -13.59 -10.68
CA ILE A 275 -5.66 -14.37 -11.68
C ILE A 275 -7.12 -13.90 -11.89
N VAL A 276 -7.66 -13.09 -10.98
CA VAL A 276 -8.98 -12.45 -11.12
C VAL A 276 -8.89 -10.99 -11.56
N ASP A 277 -7.74 -10.56 -12.11
CA ASP A 277 -7.47 -9.18 -12.55
C ASP A 277 -7.58 -8.11 -11.45
N GLY A 278 -7.50 -8.49 -10.18
CA GLY A 278 -7.69 -7.58 -9.04
C GLY A 278 -6.65 -6.45 -8.98
N PHE A 279 -5.44 -6.66 -9.48
CA PHE A 279 -4.41 -5.62 -9.54
C PHE A 279 -4.49 -4.70 -10.78
N LYS A 280 -5.44 -4.93 -11.69
CA LYS A 280 -5.57 -4.13 -12.91
C LYS A 280 -6.36 -2.85 -12.60
N MET A 281 -5.65 -1.75 -12.37
CA MET A 281 -6.30 -0.48 -12.05
C MET A 281 -6.86 0.17 -13.33
N PRO A 282 -8.09 0.70 -13.36
CA PRO A 282 -8.71 1.27 -14.56
C PRO A 282 -7.97 2.54 -15.02
N LYS A 283 -7.23 2.44 -16.14
CA LYS A 283 -6.33 3.49 -16.64
C LYS A 283 -6.99 4.87 -16.80
N ASP A 284 -8.20 4.91 -17.35
CA ASP A 284 -8.92 6.18 -17.60
C ASP A 284 -9.42 6.85 -16.31
N LYS A 285 -9.50 6.09 -15.21
CA LYS A 285 -9.94 6.59 -13.88
C LYS A 285 -8.78 6.89 -12.95
N ARG A 286 -7.53 6.87 -13.45
CA ARG A 286 -6.36 7.13 -12.61
C ARG A 286 -6.17 8.61 -12.32
N ILE A 287 -5.77 8.92 -11.10
CA ILE A 287 -5.40 10.27 -10.69
C ILE A 287 -4.10 10.77 -11.33
N ASN A 288 -3.38 9.90 -12.06
CA ASN A 288 -2.35 10.31 -13.02
C ASN A 288 -2.86 11.43 -13.96
N ASN A 289 -4.12 11.35 -14.40
CA ASN A 289 -4.73 12.35 -15.28
C ASN A 289 -5.04 13.67 -14.55
N MET A 290 -5.31 13.58 -13.24
CA MET A 290 -5.54 14.76 -12.39
C MET A 290 -4.23 15.47 -12.04
N PHE A 291 -3.13 14.71 -11.94
CA PHE A 291 -1.82 15.20 -11.51
C PHE A 291 -0.73 14.84 -12.54
N PRO A 292 -0.77 15.40 -13.77
CA PRO A 292 0.17 15.06 -14.83
C PRO A 292 1.63 15.44 -14.51
N ASP A 293 1.84 16.33 -13.54
CA ASP A 293 3.17 16.72 -13.06
C ASP A 293 3.85 15.62 -12.21
N VAL A 294 3.05 14.72 -11.62
CA VAL A 294 3.59 13.52 -10.98
C VAL A 294 3.87 12.51 -12.07
N LYS A 295 5.15 12.38 -12.42
CA LYS A 295 5.63 11.40 -13.40
C LYS A 295 6.06 10.14 -12.66
N PRO A 296 5.19 9.14 -12.49
CA PRO A 296 5.60 7.89 -11.86
C PRO A 296 6.63 7.18 -12.73
N VAL A 297 7.57 6.50 -12.08
CA VAL A 297 8.58 5.70 -12.77
C VAL A 297 7.91 4.49 -13.45
N ASN A 298 8.38 4.13 -14.65
CA ASN A 298 7.99 2.88 -15.31
C ASN A 298 8.87 1.72 -14.82
N MET A 299 8.40 0.48 -14.97
CA MET A 299 9.08 -0.69 -14.41
C MET A 299 10.48 -0.88 -15.00
N ARG A 300 10.64 -0.66 -16.32
CA ARG A 300 11.93 -0.85 -16.99
C ARG A 300 12.98 0.12 -16.45
N GLU A 301 12.67 1.40 -16.37
CA GLU A 301 13.56 2.42 -15.80
C GLU A 301 13.89 2.09 -14.35
N PHE A 302 12.88 1.71 -13.56
CA PHE A 302 13.03 1.34 -12.15
C PHE A 302 14.02 0.18 -11.98
N LEU A 303 13.80 -0.94 -12.68
CA LEU A 303 14.66 -2.12 -12.59
C LEU A 303 16.06 -1.87 -13.16
N THR A 304 16.16 -1.12 -14.26
CA THR A 304 17.48 -0.79 -14.82
C THR A 304 18.29 0.03 -13.81
N ASN A 305 17.68 0.98 -13.11
CA ASN A 305 18.37 1.75 -12.08
C ASN A 305 18.71 0.90 -10.84
N ALA A 306 17.84 -0.03 -10.45
CA ALA A 306 18.07 -0.93 -9.32
C ALA A 306 19.18 -1.96 -9.57
N TRP A 307 19.31 -2.45 -10.80
CA TRP A 307 20.18 -3.59 -11.14
C TRP A 307 21.32 -3.24 -12.10
N LYS A 308 21.55 -1.95 -12.36
CA LYS A 308 22.76 -1.47 -13.05
C LYS A 308 23.99 -1.92 -12.24
N ALA A 309 24.86 -2.67 -12.90
CA ALA A 309 26.19 -3.03 -12.40
C ALA A 309 27.13 -1.81 -12.35
#